data_AF-K3WJH1-F1
#
_entry.id   AF-K3WJH1-F1
#
_cell.length_a   1.000
_cell.length_b   1.000
_cell.length_c   1.000
_cell.angle_alpha   90.00
_cell.angle_beta   90.00
_cell.angle_gamma   90.00
#
_symmetry.space_group_name_H-M   'P 1'
#
loop_
_entity.id
_entity.type
_entity.pdbx_description
1 polymer ?
#
loop_
_entity_poly.entity_id
_entity_poly.type
_entity_poly.pdbx_seq_one_letter_code
_entity_poly.pdbx_strand_id
1 'polypeptide(L)'
;MPTMPTTPICPQRSQSDPTFSRSSSDSTDGLHRICIWYQDEELRLRSQLNAKQLIITATSPTNTASSSNSALLAKKALKYRKLLDRIEDLNVNDPAFDVWDFLRVDWCKKSSLAPYALRQQR
;
A
#
# COMPACT_ATOMS: atom_id res chain seq x y z
N MET A 1 56.00 9.30 5.13
CA MET A 1 55.28 8.16 5.74
C MET A 1 53.84 8.63 6.02
N PRO A 2 52.85 7.75 5.88
CA PRO A 2 51.61 7.92 5.09
C PRO A 2 50.53 8.76 5.80
N THR A 3 49.42 9.17 5.17
CA THR A 3 48.12 8.47 5.27
C THR A 3 47.16 8.95 4.16
N MET A 4 46.56 8.01 3.43
CA MET A 4 45.46 8.18 2.46
C MET A 4 44.10 7.94 3.15
N PRO A 5 42.96 8.23 2.49
CA PRO A 5 41.78 8.87 3.10
C PRO A 5 40.74 7.87 3.63
N THR A 6 39.92 8.31 4.58
CA THR A 6 38.73 7.56 5.03
C THR A 6 37.47 8.29 4.61
N THR A 7 36.86 7.87 3.50
CA THR A 7 35.48 8.23 3.17
C THR A 7 34.52 7.36 4.00
N PRO A 8 33.44 7.92 4.58
CA PRO A 8 32.46 7.13 5.29
C PRO A 8 31.63 6.28 4.31
N ILE A 9 31.62 4.98 4.55
CA ILE A 9 30.80 3.97 3.88
C ILE A 9 29.33 4.24 4.25
N CYS A 10 28.55 4.75 3.30
CA CYS A 10 27.09 4.70 3.39
C CYS A 10 26.65 3.24 3.20
N PRO A 11 25.82 2.66 4.08
CA PRO A 11 25.26 1.35 3.84
C PRO A 11 24.30 1.44 2.65
N GLN A 12 24.64 0.75 1.55
CA GLN A 12 23.73 0.55 0.44
C GLN A 12 22.52 -0.23 0.91
N ARG A 13 21.36 0.41 0.81
CA ARG A 13 20.06 -0.24 0.93
C ARG A 13 19.89 -1.18 -0.26
N SER A 14 19.87 -2.49 -0.01
CA SER A 14 19.49 -3.50 -1.01
C SER A 14 18.14 -3.12 -1.62
N GLN A 15 18.16 -2.72 -2.88
CA GLN A 15 16.96 -2.53 -3.67
C GLN A 15 16.46 -3.91 -4.07
N SER A 16 15.56 -4.49 -3.26
CA SER A 16 14.65 -5.51 -3.77
C SER A 16 13.56 -4.77 -4.55
N ASP A 17 13.69 -4.71 -5.87
CA ASP A 17 12.69 -4.14 -6.76
C ASP A 17 11.37 -4.91 -6.63
N PRO A 18 10.25 -4.26 -6.25
CA PRO A 18 8.95 -4.85 -6.52
C PRO A 18 8.71 -4.71 -8.02
N THR A 19 8.77 -5.83 -8.76
CA THR A 19 8.46 -5.89 -10.19
C THR A 19 7.00 -5.47 -10.42
N PHE A 20 6.76 -4.18 -10.61
CA PHE A 20 5.45 -3.63 -10.89
C PHE A 20 5.14 -3.88 -12.37
N SER A 21 4.42 -4.96 -12.65
CA SER A 21 3.94 -5.25 -14.00
C SER A 21 2.89 -4.19 -14.38
N ARG A 22 3.30 -3.23 -15.21
CA ARG A 22 2.46 -2.16 -15.72
C ARG A 22 1.61 -2.72 -16.87
N SER A 23 0.41 -3.20 -16.57
CA SER A 23 -0.59 -3.49 -17.60
C SER A 23 -1.13 -2.17 -18.14
N SER A 24 -0.84 -1.89 -19.41
CA SER A 24 -1.33 -0.74 -20.16
C SER A 24 -2.72 -1.00 -20.76
N SER A 25 -3.39 0.13 -21.06
CA SER A 25 -4.65 0.35 -21.80
C SER A 25 -5.97 0.01 -21.10
N ASP A 26 -6.68 1.02 -20.60
CA ASP A 26 -7.72 1.73 -21.39
C ASP A 26 -8.15 3.05 -20.68
N SER A 27 -8.67 4.00 -21.44
CA SER A 27 -8.72 5.42 -21.13
C SER A 27 -10.06 5.84 -20.49
N THR A 28 -10.14 5.79 -19.16
CA THR A 28 -11.08 6.59 -18.37
C THR A 28 -10.38 7.01 -17.08
N ASP A 29 -9.87 8.25 -17.01
CA ASP A 29 -9.17 8.90 -15.86
C ASP A 29 -8.74 7.91 -14.76
N GLY A 30 -7.78 7.05 -15.13
CA GLY A 30 -7.62 5.73 -14.54
C GLY A 30 -6.70 5.73 -13.34
N LEU A 31 -7.24 5.95 -12.13
CA LEU A 31 -6.45 5.70 -10.93
C LEU A 31 -6.00 4.22 -10.94
N HIS A 32 -4.70 3.97 -10.93
CA HIS A 32 -4.17 2.61 -10.99
C HIS A 32 -4.61 1.79 -9.77
N ARG A 33 -5.14 0.58 -10.01
CA ARG A 33 -5.37 -0.40 -8.94
C ARG A 33 -4.06 -1.11 -8.59
N ILE A 34 -3.87 -1.44 -7.31
CA ILE A 34 -2.66 -2.12 -6.81
C ILE A 34 -3.05 -3.49 -6.26
N CYS A 35 -2.38 -4.55 -6.71
CA CYS A 35 -2.56 -5.89 -6.14
C CYS A 35 -1.53 -6.14 -5.02
N ILE A 36 -2.00 -6.53 -3.84
CA ILE A 36 -1.17 -6.94 -2.71
C ILE A 36 -1.28 -8.46 -2.57
N TRP A 37 -0.15 -9.14 -2.74
CA TRP A 37 -0.08 -10.59 -2.54
C TRP A 37 0.08 -10.93 -1.07
N TYR A 38 -0.77 -11.81 -0.56
CA TYR A 38 -0.77 -12.18 0.85
C TYR A 38 -0.94 -13.69 1.04
N GLN A 39 -0.48 -14.21 2.18
CA GLN A 39 -0.60 -15.62 2.54
C GLN A 39 -1.46 -15.84 3.79
N ASP A 40 -1.38 -14.90 4.73
CA ASP A 40 -2.09 -14.94 6.01
C ASP A 40 -3.37 -14.07 5.98
N GLU A 41 -4.51 -14.69 6.29
CA GLU A 41 -5.80 -14.00 6.38
C GLU A 41 -5.88 -13.08 7.60
N GLU A 42 -5.23 -13.42 8.71
CA GLU A 42 -5.24 -12.58 9.91
C GLU A 42 -4.54 -11.24 9.63
N LEU A 43 -3.40 -11.29 8.93
CA LEU A 43 -2.71 -10.10 8.45
C LEU A 43 -3.62 -9.23 7.59
N ARG A 44 -4.33 -9.83 6.62
CA ARG A 44 -5.25 -9.10 5.73
C ARG A 44 -6.34 -8.37 6.52
N LEU A 45 -6.95 -9.06 7.49
CA LEU A 45 -8.00 -8.49 8.35
C LEU A 45 -7.46 -7.34 9.22
N ARG A 46 -6.30 -7.52 9.84
CA ARG A 46 -5.64 -6.46 10.63
C ARG A 46 -5.30 -5.24 9.77
N SER A 47 -4.80 -5.46 8.55
CA SER A 47 -4.52 -4.38 7.61
C SER A 47 -5.78 -3.61 7.26
N GLN A 48 -6.94 -4.26 7.17
CA GLN A 48 -8.22 -3.60 6.88
C GLN A 48 -8.63 -2.66 8.01
N LEU A 49 -8.59 -3.16 9.26
CA LEU A 49 -8.90 -2.36 10.45
C LEU A 49 -7.96 -1.16 10.56
N ASN A 50 -6.66 -1.39 10.39
CA ASN A 50 -5.66 -0.34 10.46
C ASN A 50 -5.86 0.71 9.37
N ALA A 51 -6.13 0.29 8.13
CA ALA A 51 -6.38 1.21 7.02
C ALA A 51 -7.64 2.05 7.28
N LYS A 52 -8.73 1.44 7.76
CA LYS A 52 -9.96 2.17 8.12
C LYS A 52 -9.69 3.25 9.16
N GLN A 53 -9.02 2.89 10.26
CA GLN A 53 -8.67 3.84 11.33
C GLN A 53 -7.76 4.96 10.83
N LEU A 54 -6.81 4.64 9.96
CA LEU A 54 -5.87 5.61 9.42
C LEU A 54 -6.58 6.61 8.50
N ILE A 55 -7.53 6.15 7.68
CA ILE A 55 -8.37 7.00 6.84
C ILE A 55 -9.23 7.92 7.72
N ILE A 56 -9.96 7.37 8.70
CA ILE A 56 -10.78 8.15 9.65
C ILE A 56 -9.94 9.24 10.34
N THR A 57 -8.75 8.87 10.81
CA THR A 57 -7.84 9.81 11.47
C THR A 57 -7.36 10.90 10.52
N ALA A 58 -7.03 10.55 9.26
CA ALA A 58 -6.53 11.49 8.26
C ALA A 58 -7.60 12.47 7.75
N THR A 59 -8.87 12.06 7.77
CA THR A 59 -10.01 12.89 7.34
C THR A 59 -10.76 13.54 8.49
N SER A 60 -10.36 13.28 9.73
CA SER A 60 -10.98 13.89 10.89
C SER A 60 -10.76 15.42 10.85
N PRO A 61 -11.83 16.23 10.97
CA PRO A 61 -11.70 17.68 11.04
C PRO A 61 -11.02 18.14 12.33
N THR A 62 -10.92 17.26 13.34
CA THR A 62 -10.33 17.58 14.63
C THR A 62 -8.80 17.54 14.56
N ASN A 63 -8.17 18.70 14.78
CA ASN A 63 -6.72 18.90 14.66
C ASN A 63 -5.85 18.00 15.56
N THR A 64 -6.38 17.48 16.68
CA THR A 64 -5.59 16.72 17.66
C THR A 64 -5.15 15.37 17.12
N ALA A 65 -6.07 14.59 16.54
CA ALA A 65 -5.78 13.28 15.93
C ALA A 65 -5.07 13.40 14.57
N SER A 66 -5.38 14.48 13.83
CA SER A 66 -4.78 14.82 12.54
C SER A 66 -3.31 15.30 12.62
N SER A 67 -2.78 15.54 13.83
CA SER A 67 -1.40 16.00 14.03
C SER A 67 -0.35 14.87 14.03
N SER A 68 -0.78 13.61 14.14
CA SER A 68 0.15 12.48 14.17
C SER A 68 0.87 12.30 12.81
N ASN A 69 2.15 11.90 12.84
CA ASN A 69 2.93 11.66 11.62
C ASN A 69 2.24 10.66 10.68
N SER A 70 1.62 9.61 11.23
CA SER A 70 0.87 8.60 10.48
C SER A 70 -0.36 9.22 9.80
N ALA A 71 -1.13 10.07 10.48
CA ALA A 71 -2.27 10.78 9.88
C ALA A 71 -1.83 11.75 8.78
N LEU A 72 -0.75 12.50 8.98
CA LEU A 72 -0.20 13.41 7.98
C LEU A 72 0.27 12.67 6.72
N LEU A 73 0.95 11.54 6.90
CA LEU A 73 1.38 10.68 5.78
C LEU A 73 0.19 10.08 5.05
N ALA A 74 -0.82 9.61 5.78
CA ALA A 74 -2.05 9.08 5.19
C ALA A 74 -2.80 10.15 4.39
N LYS A 75 -2.98 11.34 4.95
CA LYS A 75 -3.60 12.48 4.26
C LYS A 75 -2.84 12.84 2.98
N LYS A 76 -1.50 12.85 3.03
CA LYS A 76 -0.67 13.05 1.84
C LYS A 76 -0.87 11.94 0.81
N ALA A 77 -0.87 10.67 1.23
CA ALA A 77 -1.07 9.54 0.34
C ALA A 77 -2.44 9.60 -0.37
N LEU A 78 -3.50 9.93 0.37
CA LEU A 78 -4.84 10.13 -0.19
C LEU A 78 -4.86 11.31 -1.17
N LYS A 79 -4.18 12.41 -0.85
CA LYS A 79 -4.04 13.58 -1.76
C LYS A 79 -3.37 13.21 -3.07
N TYR A 80 -2.22 12.53 -3.03
CA TYR A 80 -1.48 12.15 -4.24
C TYR A 80 -2.23 11.13 -5.10
N ARG A 81 -3.08 10.30 -4.48
CA ARG A 81 -3.98 9.38 -5.19
C ARG A 81 -5.30 10.02 -5.63
N LYS A 82 -5.50 11.33 -5.42
CA LYS A 82 -6.77 12.04 -5.71
C LYS A 82 -8.00 11.35 -5.08
N LEU A 83 -7.83 10.82 -3.86
CA LEU A 83 -8.89 10.13 -3.12
C LEU A 83 -9.53 11.02 -2.05
N LEU A 84 -8.94 12.17 -1.72
CA LEU A 84 -9.51 13.10 -0.74
C LEU A 84 -10.86 13.66 -1.23
N ASP A 85 -10.95 14.11 -2.47
CA ASP A 85 -12.21 14.68 -2.98
C ASP A 85 -13.34 13.64 -2.95
N ARG A 86 -13.03 12.38 -3.25
CA ARG A 86 -13.99 11.26 -3.17
C ARG A 86 -14.42 10.95 -1.74
N ILE A 87 -13.60 11.27 -0.74
CA ILE A 87 -13.89 10.91 0.65
C ILE A 87 -14.84 11.89 1.33
N GLU A 88 -14.91 13.13 0.84
CA GLU A 88 -15.84 14.13 1.36
C GLU A 88 -17.30 13.71 1.15
N ASP A 89 -17.57 12.98 0.06
CA ASP A 89 -18.89 12.44 -0.27
C ASP A 89 -19.19 11.07 0.37
N LEU A 90 -18.21 10.43 1.01
CA LEU A 90 -18.30 9.05 1.50
C LEU A 90 -18.27 8.97 3.03
N ASN A 91 -19.21 8.23 3.61
CA ASN A 91 -19.19 7.94 5.04
C ASN A 91 -18.23 6.78 5.36
N VAL A 92 -16.98 7.09 5.68
CA VAL A 92 -15.95 6.09 6.06
C VAL A 92 -16.35 5.28 7.31
N ASN A 93 -17.22 5.82 8.17
CA ASN A 93 -17.67 5.12 9.38
C ASN A 93 -18.73 4.04 9.10
N ASP A 94 -19.29 4.00 7.89
CA ASP A 94 -20.26 2.97 7.50
C ASP A 94 -19.63 1.56 7.64
N PRO A 95 -20.32 0.60 8.29
CA PRO A 95 -19.93 -0.80 8.29
C PRO A 95 -19.81 -1.41 6.88
N ALA A 96 -20.60 -0.93 5.93
CA ALA A 96 -20.60 -1.39 4.53
C ALA A 96 -19.47 -0.76 3.68
N PHE A 97 -18.71 0.21 4.24
CA PHE A 97 -17.63 0.86 3.52
C PHE A 97 -16.49 -0.12 3.19
N ASP A 98 -16.26 -0.35 1.89
CA ASP A 98 -15.13 -1.14 1.42
C ASP A 98 -13.86 -0.26 1.31
N VAL A 99 -13.01 -0.38 2.32
CA VAL A 99 -11.71 0.29 2.42
C VAL A 99 -10.82 -0.03 1.22
N TRP A 100 -10.87 -1.26 0.71
CA TRP A 100 -9.97 -1.71 -0.34
C TRP A 100 -10.39 -1.21 -1.70
N ASP A 101 -11.69 -1.22 -1.99
CA ASP A 101 -12.19 -0.62 -3.23
C ASP A 101 -11.96 0.90 -3.24
N PHE A 102 -12.19 1.57 -2.11
CA PHE A 102 -11.86 3.00 -1.97
C PHE A 102 -10.39 3.29 -2.26
N LEU A 103 -9.47 2.51 -1.67
CA LEU A 103 -8.03 2.63 -1.89
C LEU A 103 -7.57 2.09 -3.25
N ARG A 104 -8.48 1.47 -4.02
CA ARG A 104 -8.22 0.78 -5.28
C ARG A 104 -7.15 -0.30 -5.11
N VAL A 105 -7.28 -1.10 -4.06
CA VAL A 105 -6.37 -2.19 -3.73
C VAL A 105 -7.08 -3.53 -3.86
N ASP A 106 -6.47 -4.44 -4.60
CA ASP A 106 -6.92 -5.82 -4.72
C ASP A 106 -6.03 -6.71 -3.85
N TRP A 107 -6.64 -7.59 -3.05
CA TRP A 107 -5.90 -8.56 -2.24
C TRP A 107 -5.84 -9.89 -2.97
N CYS A 108 -4.63 -10.30 -3.35
CA CYS A 108 -4.37 -11.46 -4.16
C CYS A 108 -3.80 -12.58 -3.28
N LYS A 109 -4.55 -13.66 -3.07
CA LYS A 109 -4.07 -14.77 -2.25
C LYS A 109 -2.95 -15.50 -2.97
N LYS A 110 -1.77 -15.58 -2.35
CA LYS A 110 -0.65 -16.35 -2.87
C LYS A 110 -0.99 -17.83 -2.69
N SER A 111 -1.40 -18.49 -3.77
CA SER A 111 -1.54 -19.94 -3.78
C SER A 111 -0.17 -20.55 -3.46
N SER A 112 -0.09 -21.35 -2.40
CA SER A 112 1.12 -22.10 -2.03
C SER A 112 1.44 -23.26 -2.99
N LEU A 113 0.86 -23.28 -4.20
CA LEU A 113 1.21 -24.22 -5.25
C LEU A 113 2.66 -23.98 -5.66
N ALA A 114 3.53 -24.73 -5.00
CA ALA A 114 4.94 -24.79 -5.29
C ALA A 114 5.15 -25.24 -6.75
N PRO A 115 6.12 -24.68 -7.49
CA PRO A 115 6.37 -25.04 -8.89
C PRO A 115 7.06 -26.42 -9.07
N TYR A 116 6.78 -27.40 -8.21
CA TYR A 116 7.46 -28.72 -8.25
C TYR A 116 6.62 -29.84 -8.88
N ALA A 117 5.51 -29.56 -9.54
CA ALA A 117 4.79 -30.56 -10.32
C ALA A 117 5.14 -30.39 -11.81
N LEU A 118 5.79 -31.41 -12.39
CA LEU A 118 6.15 -31.59 -13.80
C LEU A 118 7.40 -30.84 -14.29
N ARG A 119 8.58 -31.37 -13.94
CA ARG A 119 9.63 -31.59 -14.94
C ARG A 119 10.57 -32.70 -14.47
N GLN A 120 10.77 -33.67 -15.37
CA GLN A 120 11.67 -34.84 -15.30
C GLN A 120 11.06 -36.15 -14.83
N GLN A 121 10.19 -36.72 -15.67
CA GLN A 121 10.33 -38.11 -16.09
C GLN A 121 9.93 -38.25 -17.56
N ARG A 122 10.93 -38.23 -18.46
CA ARG A 122 11.18 -39.25 -19.48
C ARG A 122 12.44 -38.93 -20.26
#